data_AF-A0A437RH51-F1
#
_entry.id   AF-A0A437RH51-F1
#
_cell.length_a   1.000
_cell.length_b   1.000
_cell.length_c   1.000
_cell.angle_alpha   90.00
_cell.angle_beta   90.00
_cell.angle_gamma   90.00
#
_symmetry.space_group_name_H-M   'P 1'
#
loop_
_entity.id
_entity.type
_entity.pdbx_description
1 polymer ?
#
loop_
_entity_poly.entity_id
_entity_poly.type
_entity_poly.pdbx_seq_one_letter_code
_entity_poly.pdbx_strand_id
1 'polypeptide(L)'
;MKPSAASTASGVPSSAARAGRRRDGRARTMNAPADGACLALDIGGTKLRAGLVAADGRVLVAQTHASHATAGAARVMAAVQACCDELRAAASAQGCRLLGIGVSAAGVIDTETGCVLRAGDTMPGWAGTALATELQARHGLPVRADNDVNCALRGELWLGGHGPRPGLTLMLALGTGLGAALAHDGRIVTGAHQHTGHWGWRLVWHPVQGRLVPLESLVSGTGLRNLYRHHGGTQPGALAAGTAVVELAQRGDGAAGAALAEWVDLLAVQLHNDHWSLDPALVLLGGGVIGSQAAWWPALQQRLQALGAPLPLRAATLGNDAGMLGAAALAWQAFGGGASEGAAA
;
A
#
# COMPACT_ATOMS: atom_id res chain seq x y z
N MET A 1 41.20 -19.51 45.24
CA MET A 1 41.67 -18.35 46.03
C MET A 1 40.60 -17.28 46.01
N LYS A 2 40.05 -16.95 47.19
CA LYS A 2 39.32 -15.71 47.52
C LYS A 2 40.34 -14.55 47.68
N PRO A 3 39.97 -13.23 47.77
CA PRO A 3 38.81 -12.66 48.49
C PRO A 3 37.97 -11.66 47.65
N SER A 4 36.70 -11.29 47.91
CA SER A 4 35.85 -11.04 49.10
C SER A 4 36.02 -9.66 49.77
N ALA A 5 34.87 -8.96 49.90
CA ALA A 5 34.53 -7.73 50.68
C ALA A 5 34.77 -6.37 49.96
N ALA A 6 33.91 -5.33 50.01
CA ALA A 6 32.71 -5.03 50.78
C ALA A 6 31.82 -3.95 50.10
N SER A 7 30.50 -4.18 50.12
CA SER A 7 29.42 -3.27 50.57
C SER A 7 29.76 -1.80 50.91
N THR A 8 29.09 -0.87 50.23
CA THR A 8 28.43 0.31 50.84
C THR A 8 27.18 0.69 50.04
N ALA A 9 26.04 0.72 50.71
CA ALA A 9 24.76 1.22 50.22
C ALA A 9 24.70 2.75 50.29
N SER A 10 24.12 3.40 49.28
CA SER A 10 23.46 4.70 49.45
C SER A 10 22.60 5.07 48.24
N GLY A 11 21.30 5.27 48.49
CA GLY A 11 20.53 6.34 47.86
C GLY A 11 19.86 6.04 46.52
N VAL A 12 18.66 5.47 46.57
CA VAL A 12 17.64 5.63 45.53
C VAL A 12 17.03 7.04 45.66
N PRO A 13 16.83 7.78 44.56
CA PRO A 13 15.69 8.66 44.42
C PRO A 13 14.70 8.07 43.42
N SER A 14 13.53 7.75 43.96
CA SER A 14 12.26 7.52 43.28
C SER A 14 11.99 8.64 42.26
N SER A 15 11.90 8.29 40.97
CA SER A 15 11.27 9.17 39.98
C SER A 15 9.95 8.54 39.53
N ALA A 16 8.88 9.20 39.98
CA ALA A 16 7.49 8.91 39.73
C ALA A 16 7.18 8.35 38.33
N ALA A 17 6.44 7.25 38.33
CA ALA A 17 5.73 6.73 37.17
C ALA A 17 4.83 7.84 36.58
N ARG A 18 5.29 8.46 35.49
CA ARG A 18 4.45 9.31 34.67
C ARG A 18 3.50 8.39 33.91
N ALA A 19 2.31 8.19 34.46
CA ALA A 19 1.20 7.54 33.78
C ALA A 19 0.99 8.23 32.43
N GLY A 20 1.44 7.58 31.36
CA GLY A 20 1.20 8.00 29.99
C GLY A 20 -0.30 7.98 29.74
N ARG A 21 -0.89 9.16 29.61
CA ARG A 21 -2.27 9.32 29.13
C ARG A 21 -2.37 8.57 27.81
N ARG A 22 -3.21 7.54 27.76
CA ARG A 22 -3.68 6.92 26.52
C ARG A 22 -4.24 8.06 25.66
N ARG A 23 -3.55 8.38 24.56
CA ARG A 23 -4.10 9.27 23.54
C ARG A 23 -5.11 8.47 22.76
N ASP A 24 -6.37 8.88 22.84
CA ASP A 24 -7.45 8.40 21.97
C ASP A 24 -7.01 8.47 20.51
N GLY A 25 -7.09 7.33 19.82
CA GLY A 25 -6.73 7.16 18.41
C GLY A 25 -7.75 7.79 17.45
N ARG A 26 -8.22 9.01 17.72
CA ARG A 26 -9.02 9.74 16.73
C ARG A 26 -8.08 10.19 15.61
N ALA A 27 -8.35 9.74 14.39
CA ALA A 27 -7.71 10.25 13.18
C ALA A 27 -7.68 11.78 13.25
N ARG A 28 -6.53 12.40 12.93
CA ARG A 28 -6.44 13.85 12.85
C ARG A 28 -7.44 14.30 11.79
N THR A 29 -8.54 14.90 12.21
CA THR A 29 -9.48 15.57 11.30
C THR A 29 -8.70 16.66 10.59
N MET A 30 -8.55 16.54 9.27
CA MET A 30 -7.98 17.60 8.47
C MET A 30 -8.87 18.84 8.64
N ASN A 31 -8.26 20.02 8.78
CA ASN A 31 -9.00 21.26 9.03
C ASN A 31 -9.76 21.61 7.73
N ALA A 32 -10.98 21.10 7.61
CA ALA A 32 -11.76 21.10 6.40
C ALA A 32 -13.21 21.52 6.70
N PRO A 33 -13.89 22.17 5.73
CA PRO A 33 -15.32 22.45 5.84
C PRO A 33 -16.13 21.19 6.09
N ALA A 34 -17.17 21.27 6.93
CA ALA A 34 -18.03 20.13 7.25
C ALA A 34 -18.79 19.58 6.03
N ASP A 35 -19.02 20.42 5.01
CA ASP A 35 -19.61 20.09 3.71
C ASP A 35 -18.56 19.71 2.65
N GLY A 36 -17.27 19.71 3.00
CA GLY A 36 -16.18 19.44 2.07
C GLY A 36 -16.03 17.95 1.75
N ALA A 37 -15.83 17.65 0.46
CA ALA A 37 -15.51 16.31 -0.02
C ALA A 37 -14.47 16.35 -1.16
N CYS A 38 -13.77 15.23 -1.37
CA CYS A 38 -12.88 15.05 -2.52
C CYS A 38 -13.35 13.87 -3.38
N LEU A 39 -13.02 13.94 -4.67
CA LEU A 39 -13.08 12.77 -5.54
C LEU A 39 -11.81 11.95 -5.34
N ALA A 40 -11.95 10.65 -5.16
CA ALA A 40 -10.84 9.74 -4.98
C ALA A 40 -10.93 8.62 -6.00
N LEU A 41 -9.85 8.44 -6.78
CA LEU A 41 -9.79 7.50 -7.89
C LEU A 41 -8.66 6.50 -7.63
N ASP A 42 -8.92 5.23 -7.92
CA ASP A 42 -7.94 4.14 -7.90
C ASP A 42 -8.00 3.39 -9.22
N ILE A 43 -6.98 3.60 -10.05
CA ILE A 43 -6.91 3.18 -11.45
C ILE A 43 -5.98 1.97 -11.56
N GLY A 44 -6.55 0.78 -11.63
CA GLY A 44 -5.84 -0.48 -11.86
C GLY A 44 -6.01 -1.04 -13.27
N GLY A 45 -5.24 -2.10 -13.58
CA GLY A 45 -5.28 -2.78 -14.88
C GLY A 45 -6.61 -3.43 -15.26
N THR A 46 -7.50 -3.68 -14.29
CA THR A 46 -8.80 -4.32 -14.54
C THR A 46 -9.97 -3.50 -14.04
N LYS A 47 -9.80 -2.80 -12.92
CA LYS A 47 -10.85 -2.07 -12.22
C LYS A 47 -10.44 -0.63 -12.01
N LEU A 48 -11.43 0.25 -12.13
CA LEU A 48 -11.41 1.62 -11.66
C LEU A 48 -12.34 1.69 -10.44
N ARG A 49 -11.79 1.95 -9.26
CA ARG A 49 -12.58 2.24 -8.06
C ARG A 49 -12.59 3.74 -7.86
N ALA A 50 -13.75 4.31 -7.58
CA ALA A 50 -13.90 5.74 -7.41
C ALA A 50 -14.86 6.04 -6.26
N GLY A 51 -14.64 7.14 -5.56
CA GLY A 51 -15.52 7.53 -4.47
C GLY A 51 -15.51 9.01 -4.15
N LEU A 52 -16.58 9.44 -3.49
CA LEU A 52 -16.71 10.75 -2.87
C LEU A 52 -16.39 10.59 -1.38
N VAL A 53 -15.32 11.23 -0.91
CA VAL A 53 -14.77 11.00 0.44
C VAL A 53 -14.71 12.30 1.23
N ALA A 54 -15.30 12.30 2.42
CA ALA A 54 -15.28 13.41 3.36
C ALA A 54 -13.94 13.53 4.11
N ALA A 55 -13.71 14.65 4.81
CA ALA A 55 -12.45 14.95 5.50
C ALA A 55 -12.15 14.03 6.69
N ASP A 56 -13.18 13.38 7.24
CA ASP A 56 -13.07 12.37 8.31
C ASP A 56 -12.81 10.96 7.75
N GLY A 57 -12.74 10.81 6.43
CA GLY A 57 -12.53 9.54 5.75
C GLY A 57 -13.82 8.78 5.42
N ARG A 58 -15.01 9.31 5.76
CA ARG A 58 -16.27 8.68 5.41
C ARG A 58 -16.48 8.69 3.91
N VAL A 59 -16.72 7.51 3.34
CA VAL A 59 -17.07 7.33 1.93
C VAL A 59 -18.56 7.61 1.76
N LEU A 60 -18.90 8.72 1.11
CA LEU A 60 -20.28 9.17 0.87
C LEU A 60 -20.91 8.43 -0.31
N VAL A 61 -20.09 8.16 -1.33
CA VAL A 61 -20.46 7.40 -2.52
C VAL A 61 -19.25 6.59 -2.95
N ALA A 62 -19.46 5.34 -3.37
CA ALA A 62 -18.44 4.49 -3.95
C ALA A 62 -18.99 3.80 -5.19
N GLN A 63 -18.15 3.69 -6.22
CA GLN A 63 -18.45 2.98 -7.45
C GLN A 63 -17.23 2.20 -7.94
N THR A 64 -17.48 1.15 -8.72
CA THR A 64 -16.43 0.34 -9.32
C THR A 64 -16.82 0.02 -10.75
N HIS A 65 -15.94 0.33 -11.68
CA HIS A 65 -16.12 0.13 -13.11
C HIS A 65 -14.95 -0.71 -13.66
N ALA A 66 -15.13 -1.27 -14.85
CA ALA A 66 -13.99 -1.81 -15.59
C ALA A 66 -13.10 -0.64 -16.05
N SER A 67 -11.78 -0.77 -15.87
CA SER A 67 -10.84 0.25 -16.35
C SER A 67 -10.66 0.22 -17.87
N HIS A 68 -10.94 -0.93 -18.51
CA HIS A 68 -10.70 -1.17 -19.93
C HIS A 68 -9.25 -0.89 -20.35
N ALA A 69 -8.28 -1.18 -19.48
CA ALA A 69 -6.87 -0.84 -19.69
C ALA A 69 -6.29 -1.34 -21.03
N THR A 70 -6.68 -2.54 -21.46
CA THR A 70 -6.23 -3.13 -22.73
C THR A 70 -6.72 -2.38 -23.97
N ALA A 71 -7.73 -1.51 -23.84
CA ALA A 71 -8.20 -0.63 -24.90
C ALA A 71 -7.41 0.69 -24.99
N GLY A 72 -6.36 0.87 -24.18
CA GLY A 72 -5.45 2.01 -24.21
C GLY A 72 -5.83 3.16 -23.29
N ALA A 73 -4.85 4.03 -23.02
CA ALA A 73 -4.96 5.13 -22.05
C ALA A 73 -6.15 6.07 -22.29
N ALA A 74 -6.45 6.41 -23.54
CA ALA A 74 -7.59 7.27 -23.86
C ALA A 74 -8.93 6.68 -23.40
N ARG A 75 -9.10 5.34 -23.50
CA ARG A 75 -10.32 4.67 -23.03
C ARG A 75 -10.38 4.64 -21.51
N VAL A 76 -9.25 4.42 -20.84
CA VAL A 76 -9.15 4.53 -19.38
C VAL A 76 -9.53 5.93 -18.92
N MET A 77 -8.96 6.98 -19.53
CA MET A 77 -9.25 8.37 -19.18
C MET A 77 -10.72 8.74 -19.44
N ALA A 78 -11.33 8.24 -20.51
CA ALA A 78 -12.76 8.42 -20.72
C ALA A 78 -13.61 7.79 -19.61
N ALA A 79 -13.26 6.59 -19.14
CA ALA A 79 -13.93 5.94 -18.02
C ALA A 79 -13.73 6.70 -16.69
N VAL A 80 -12.52 7.19 -16.43
CA VAL A 80 -12.20 8.03 -15.27
C VAL A 80 -13.04 9.30 -15.27
N GLN A 81 -13.08 10.00 -16.40
CA GLN A 81 -13.84 11.24 -16.55
C GLN A 81 -15.34 11.03 -16.35
N ALA A 82 -15.90 9.95 -16.89
CA ALA A 82 -17.30 9.58 -16.65
C ALA A 82 -17.59 9.33 -15.16
N CYS A 83 -16.69 8.61 -14.46
CA CYS A 83 -16.83 8.39 -13.01
C CYS A 83 -16.78 9.72 -12.23
N CYS A 84 -15.88 10.63 -12.60
CA CYS A 84 -15.82 11.95 -11.97
C CYS A 84 -17.10 12.76 -12.17
N ASP A 85 -17.70 12.71 -13.36
CA ASP A 85 -18.97 13.41 -13.64
C ASP A 85 -20.12 12.85 -12.79
N GLU A 86 -20.23 11.53 -12.68
CA GLU A 86 -21.22 10.85 -11.84
C GLU A 86 -21.06 11.23 -10.36
N LEU A 87 -19.82 11.17 -9.83
CA LEU A 87 -19.54 11.55 -8.45
C LEU A 87 -19.75 13.05 -8.19
N ARG A 88 -19.50 13.91 -9.18
CA ARG A 88 -19.79 15.35 -9.08
C ARG A 88 -21.29 15.64 -9.02
N ALA A 89 -22.08 14.93 -9.81
CA ALA A 89 -23.54 15.00 -9.73
C ALA A 89 -24.02 14.54 -8.34
N ALA A 90 -23.48 13.43 -7.82
CA ALA A 90 -23.81 12.93 -6.50
C ALA A 90 -23.40 13.90 -5.37
N ALA A 91 -22.23 14.53 -5.47
CA ALA A 91 -21.79 15.57 -4.52
C ALA A 91 -22.76 16.75 -4.51
N SER A 92 -23.19 17.21 -5.68
CA SER A 92 -24.15 18.32 -5.81
C SER A 92 -25.50 17.95 -5.18
N ALA A 93 -25.98 16.73 -5.42
CA ALA A 93 -27.23 16.23 -4.84
C ALA A 93 -27.19 16.10 -3.31
N GLN A 94 -26.02 15.85 -2.73
CA GLN A 94 -25.81 15.78 -1.28
C GLN A 94 -25.43 17.13 -0.64
N GLY A 95 -25.35 18.20 -1.43
CA GLY A 95 -24.92 19.52 -0.95
C GLY A 95 -23.44 19.57 -0.54
N CYS A 96 -22.60 18.68 -1.07
CA CYS A 96 -21.18 18.64 -0.77
C CYS A 96 -20.40 19.60 -1.68
N ARG A 97 -19.46 20.33 -1.11
CA ARG A 97 -18.48 21.14 -1.84
C ARG A 97 -17.27 20.27 -2.20
N LEU A 98 -17.03 20.09 -3.51
CA LEU A 98 -15.82 19.43 -3.99
C LEU A 98 -14.60 20.32 -3.82
N LEU A 99 -13.55 19.78 -3.20
CA LEU A 99 -12.32 20.52 -2.88
C LEU A 99 -11.09 20.07 -3.69
N GLY A 100 -11.13 18.88 -4.28
CA GLY A 100 -10.02 18.34 -5.07
C GLY A 100 -10.26 16.93 -5.58
N ILE A 101 -9.32 16.45 -6.39
CA ILE A 101 -9.28 15.09 -6.93
C ILE A 101 -7.95 14.44 -6.54
N GLY A 102 -8.03 13.27 -5.93
CA GLY A 102 -6.89 12.41 -5.66
C GLY A 102 -6.90 11.22 -6.60
N VAL A 103 -5.72 10.87 -7.12
CA VAL A 103 -5.55 9.75 -8.05
C VAL A 103 -4.50 8.79 -7.53
N SER A 104 -4.92 7.56 -7.29
CA SER A 104 -4.10 6.36 -7.15
C SER A 104 -4.02 5.69 -8.52
N ALA A 105 -2.82 5.46 -9.04
CA ALA A 105 -2.65 4.88 -10.36
C ALA A 105 -1.51 3.86 -10.41
N ALA A 106 -1.72 2.80 -11.18
CA ALA A 106 -0.66 1.85 -11.51
C ALA A 106 0.45 2.53 -12.33
N GLY A 107 1.71 2.23 -11.98
CA GLY A 107 2.89 2.74 -12.67
C GLY A 107 3.78 3.63 -11.80
N VAL A 108 4.80 4.20 -12.42
CA VAL A 108 5.68 5.23 -11.83
C VAL A 108 5.05 6.58 -12.10
N ILE A 109 4.66 7.30 -11.05
CA ILE A 109 3.99 8.59 -11.15
C ILE A 109 4.94 9.69 -10.72
N ASP A 110 5.07 10.72 -11.55
CA ASP A 110 5.62 11.99 -11.13
C ASP A 110 4.61 12.68 -10.22
N THR A 111 4.92 12.75 -8.93
CA THR A 111 4.01 13.33 -7.93
C THR A 111 3.90 14.85 -8.00
N GLU A 112 4.84 15.52 -8.68
CA GLU A 112 4.79 16.97 -8.90
C GLU A 112 3.84 17.31 -10.05
N THR A 113 4.01 16.64 -11.19
CA THR A 113 3.21 16.91 -12.40
C THR A 113 1.93 16.09 -12.51
N GLY A 114 1.85 14.97 -11.77
CA GLY A 114 0.79 13.98 -11.89
C GLY A 114 0.82 13.19 -13.21
N CYS A 115 1.98 13.11 -13.85
CA CYS A 115 2.18 12.37 -15.10
C CYS A 115 2.58 10.91 -14.83
N VAL A 116 2.09 9.99 -15.66
CA VAL A 116 2.54 8.60 -15.66
C VAL A 116 3.87 8.50 -16.40
N LEU A 117 4.98 8.32 -15.68
CA LEU A 117 6.31 8.19 -16.26
C LEU A 117 6.53 6.82 -16.89
N ARG A 118 6.05 5.75 -16.21
CA ARG A 118 6.19 4.36 -16.66
C ARG A 118 4.98 3.55 -16.25
N ALA A 119 4.63 2.56 -17.05
CA ALA A 119 3.54 1.63 -16.77
C ALA A 119 3.94 0.20 -17.17
N GLY A 120 3.37 -0.79 -16.50
CA GLY A 120 3.54 -2.19 -16.88
C GLY A 120 2.58 -2.61 -17.99
N ASP A 121 2.78 -3.82 -18.52
CA ASP A 121 2.02 -4.35 -19.67
C ASP A 121 0.51 -4.49 -19.41
N THR A 122 0.09 -4.47 -18.15
CA THR A 122 -1.33 -4.46 -17.77
C THR A 122 -2.04 -3.14 -18.11
N MET A 123 -1.28 -2.09 -18.43
CA MET A 123 -1.77 -0.76 -18.79
C MET A 123 -1.12 -0.28 -20.11
N PRO A 124 -1.45 -0.89 -21.28
CA PRO A 124 -0.85 -0.50 -22.55
C PRO A 124 -1.08 0.98 -22.90
N GLY A 125 -0.01 1.66 -23.30
CA GLY A 125 -0.06 3.09 -23.69
C GLY A 125 -0.30 4.06 -22.53
N TRP A 126 -0.25 3.60 -21.27
CA TRP A 126 -0.51 4.42 -20.09
C TRP A 126 0.60 5.40 -19.74
N ALA A 127 1.86 5.06 -20.05
CA ALA A 127 2.99 5.98 -19.91
C ALA A 127 2.79 7.22 -20.81
N GLY A 128 3.09 8.40 -20.27
CA GLY A 128 2.85 9.70 -20.89
C GLY A 128 1.48 10.32 -20.60
N THR A 129 0.57 9.62 -19.92
CA THR A 129 -0.75 10.15 -19.56
C THR A 129 -0.62 11.25 -18.51
N ALA A 130 -1.15 12.44 -18.79
CA ALA A 130 -1.08 13.61 -17.92
C ALA A 130 -2.31 13.69 -16.99
N LEU A 131 -2.42 12.75 -16.05
CA LEU A 131 -3.61 12.55 -15.20
C LEU A 131 -4.08 13.86 -14.53
N ALA A 132 -3.17 14.56 -13.87
CA ALA A 132 -3.51 15.78 -13.15
C ALA A 132 -3.98 16.89 -14.09
N THR A 133 -3.22 17.15 -15.16
CA THR A 133 -3.54 18.20 -16.14
C THR A 133 -4.89 17.96 -16.83
N GLU A 134 -5.14 16.74 -17.30
CA GLU A 134 -6.39 16.41 -18.00
C GLU A 134 -7.62 16.53 -17.09
N LEU A 135 -7.51 16.01 -15.85
CA LEU A 135 -8.61 16.09 -14.88
C LEU A 135 -8.82 17.51 -14.38
N GLN A 136 -7.75 18.29 -14.17
CA GLN A 136 -7.84 19.69 -13.78
C GLN A 136 -8.51 20.52 -14.89
N ALA A 137 -8.14 20.31 -16.15
CA ALA A 137 -8.74 21.00 -17.29
C ALA A 137 -10.25 20.72 -17.41
N ARG A 138 -10.68 19.47 -17.17
CA ARG A 138 -12.11 19.09 -17.26
C ARG A 138 -12.94 19.56 -16.06
N HIS A 139 -12.41 19.46 -14.84
CA HIS A 139 -13.21 19.64 -13.62
C HIS A 139 -12.96 20.95 -12.88
N GLY A 140 -11.90 21.69 -13.22
CA GLY A 140 -11.52 22.95 -12.55
C GLY A 140 -11.13 22.77 -11.08
N LEU A 141 -10.72 21.56 -10.68
CA LEU A 141 -10.34 21.22 -9.32
C LEU A 141 -8.83 20.97 -9.21
N PRO A 142 -8.20 21.24 -8.06
CA PRO A 142 -6.84 20.78 -7.80
C PRO A 142 -6.76 19.26 -7.90
N VAL A 143 -5.77 18.76 -8.62
CA VAL A 143 -5.53 17.31 -8.78
C VAL A 143 -4.15 16.93 -8.26
N ARG A 144 -4.07 15.78 -7.60
CA ARG A 144 -2.81 15.13 -7.23
C ARG A 144 -2.88 13.66 -7.59
N ALA A 145 -1.79 13.12 -8.10
CA ALA A 145 -1.66 11.71 -8.46
C ALA A 145 -0.42 11.12 -7.79
N ASP A 146 -0.50 9.85 -7.42
CA ASP A 146 0.59 9.07 -6.84
C ASP A 146 0.43 7.60 -7.25
N ASN A 147 1.49 6.82 -7.05
CA ASN A 147 1.48 5.38 -7.27
C ASN A 147 0.44 4.69 -6.35
N ASP A 148 -0.16 3.62 -6.83
CA ASP A 148 -1.17 2.84 -6.13
C ASP A 148 -0.76 2.33 -4.75
N VAL A 149 0.45 1.81 -4.59
CA VAL A 149 0.95 1.32 -3.29
C VAL A 149 1.33 2.46 -2.35
N ASN A 150 1.83 3.58 -2.89
CA ASN A 150 2.01 4.80 -2.11
C ASN A 150 0.69 5.31 -1.54
N CYS A 151 -0.36 5.34 -2.37
CA CYS A 151 -1.71 5.64 -1.94
C CYS A 151 -2.19 4.62 -0.89
N ALA A 152 -2.02 3.32 -1.13
CA ALA A 152 -2.42 2.31 -0.15
C ALA A 152 -1.77 2.51 1.22
N LEU A 153 -0.46 2.78 1.27
CA LEU A 153 0.23 3.09 2.53
C LEU A 153 -0.30 4.38 3.16
N ARG A 154 -0.54 5.43 2.37
CA ARG A 154 -1.14 6.69 2.85
C ARG A 154 -2.52 6.45 3.47
N GLY A 155 -3.33 5.59 2.84
CA GLY A 155 -4.63 5.17 3.34
C GLY A 155 -4.51 4.45 4.68
N GLU A 156 -3.64 3.45 4.80
CA GLU A 156 -3.43 2.69 6.04
C GLU A 156 -2.94 3.58 7.20
N LEU A 157 -2.03 4.52 6.90
CA LEU A 157 -1.56 5.51 7.88
C LEU A 157 -2.65 6.50 8.31
N TRP A 158 -3.63 6.79 7.44
CA TRP A 158 -4.71 7.74 7.73
C TRP A 158 -5.90 7.08 8.42
N LEU A 159 -6.46 6.01 7.83
CA LEU A 159 -7.71 5.36 8.24
C LEU A 159 -7.55 3.89 8.63
N GLY A 160 -6.41 3.25 8.32
CA GLY A 160 -6.15 1.84 8.65
C GLY A 160 -5.80 1.57 10.11
N GLY A 161 -5.82 2.61 10.96
CA GLY A 161 -5.53 2.49 12.38
C GLY A 161 -4.03 2.32 12.72
N HIS A 162 -3.13 2.43 11.73
CA HIS A 162 -1.68 2.36 11.97
C HIS A 162 -1.10 3.71 12.39
N GLY A 163 -1.65 4.81 11.85
CA GLY A 163 -1.25 6.18 12.16
C GLY A 163 0.14 6.55 11.63
N PRO A 164 0.44 7.85 11.45
CA PRO A 164 1.82 8.29 11.23
C PRO A 164 2.65 7.97 12.49
N ARG A 165 3.88 7.48 12.29
CA ARG A 165 4.82 7.20 13.39
C ARG A 165 6.23 7.67 13.05
N PRO A 166 7.04 8.05 14.07
CA PRO A 166 8.44 8.37 13.86
C PRO A 166 9.20 7.21 13.21
N GLY A 167 10.11 7.52 12.29
CA GLY A 167 10.94 6.55 11.58
C GLY A 167 10.29 5.99 10.32
N LEU A 168 10.86 4.89 9.81
CA LEU A 168 10.45 4.28 8.55
C LEU A 168 9.26 3.33 8.71
N THR A 169 8.29 3.44 7.83
CA THR A 169 7.21 2.46 7.64
C THR A 169 7.31 1.89 6.24
N LEU A 170 7.44 0.57 6.13
CA LEU A 170 7.43 -0.15 4.86
C LEU A 170 6.05 -0.79 4.67
N MET A 171 5.47 -0.69 3.49
CA MET A 171 4.36 -1.53 3.05
C MET A 171 4.80 -2.40 1.89
N LEU A 172 4.50 -3.70 1.96
CA LEU A 172 4.55 -4.62 0.83
C LEU A 172 3.12 -5.02 0.46
N ALA A 173 2.71 -4.73 -0.77
CA ALA A 173 1.40 -5.10 -1.32
C ALA A 173 1.55 -6.39 -2.15
N LEU A 174 1.11 -7.51 -1.57
CA LEU A 174 1.15 -8.85 -2.14
C LEU A 174 -0.13 -9.09 -2.95
N GLY A 175 -0.14 -8.62 -4.21
CA GLY A 175 -1.26 -8.78 -5.14
C GLY A 175 -0.94 -9.79 -6.23
N THR A 176 -1.44 -9.54 -7.46
CA THR A 176 -1.00 -10.27 -8.65
C THR A 176 0.52 -10.13 -8.85
N GLY A 177 1.07 -8.93 -8.60
CA GLY A 177 2.49 -8.63 -8.51
C GLY A 177 2.91 -8.24 -7.08
N LEU A 178 4.12 -7.72 -6.93
CA LEU A 178 4.62 -7.14 -5.68
C LEU A 178 4.87 -5.64 -5.87
N GLY A 179 4.09 -4.82 -5.18
CA GLY A 179 4.42 -3.40 -5.02
C GLY A 179 4.86 -3.10 -3.59
N ALA A 180 5.56 -1.99 -3.40
CA ALA A 180 5.93 -1.52 -2.07
C ALA A 180 5.86 0.01 -1.99
N ALA A 181 5.75 0.50 -0.76
CA ALA A 181 5.84 1.93 -0.47
C ALA A 181 6.61 2.12 0.83
N LEU A 182 7.35 3.23 0.90
CA LEU A 182 8.09 3.62 2.09
C LEU A 182 7.57 4.97 2.57
N ALA A 183 7.41 5.12 3.87
CA ALA A 183 7.12 6.39 4.50
C ALA A 183 8.12 6.69 5.61
N HIS A 184 8.51 7.96 5.75
CA HIS A 184 9.27 8.46 6.90
C HIS A 184 8.41 9.47 7.63
N ASP A 185 8.19 9.25 8.93
CA ASP A 185 7.36 10.13 9.78
C ASP A 185 5.94 10.34 9.20
N GLY A 186 5.40 9.28 8.59
CA GLY A 186 4.08 9.28 7.95
C GLY A 186 4.01 9.98 6.59
N ARG A 187 5.14 10.43 6.03
CA ARG A 187 5.21 11.02 4.69
C ARG A 187 5.83 10.02 3.72
N ILE A 188 5.18 9.81 2.57
CA ILE A 188 5.70 8.93 1.52
C ILE A 188 7.08 9.41 1.05
N VAL A 189 8.01 8.46 0.91
CA VAL A 189 9.34 8.67 0.37
C VAL A 189 9.32 8.18 -1.08
N THR A 190 9.40 9.11 -2.04
CA THR A 190 9.41 8.79 -3.47
C THR A 190 10.83 8.61 -4.02
N GLY A 191 11.82 9.25 -3.39
CA GLY A 191 13.22 9.28 -3.81
C GLY A 191 13.46 10.24 -4.98
N ALA A 192 14.72 10.44 -5.36
CA ALA A 192 15.12 11.48 -6.32
C ALA A 192 14.52 11.31 -7.75
N HIS A 193 14.07 10.11 -8.10
CA HIS A 193 13.54 9.76 -9.42
C HIS A 193 12.23 8.98 -9.34
N GLN A 194 11.51 9.06 -8.22
CA GLN A 194 10.24 8.33 -8.02
C GLN A 194 10.38 6.80 -8.06
N HIS A 195 11.59 6.27 -7.82
CA HIS A 195 11.86 4.82 -7.88
C HIS A 195 11.76 4.11 -6.52
N THR A 196 11.57 4.83 -5.43
CA THR A 196 11.40 4.21 -4.11
C THR A 196 10.11 3.39 -4.10
N GLY A 197 10.14 2.18 -3.55
CA GLY A 197 8.96 1.30 -3.48
C GLY A 197 8.86 0.25 -4.60
N HIS A 198 9.78 0.18 -5.55
CA HIS A 198 9.78 -0.89 -6.57
C HIS A 198 10.43 -2.20 -6.11
N TRP A 199 10.01 -2.74 -4.96
CA TRP A 199 10.57 -3.99 -4.43
C TRP A 199 10.41 -5.17 -5.39
N GLY A 200 9.30 -5.21 -6.16
CA GLY A 200 9.06 -6.26 -7.16
C GLY A 200 10.20 -6.43 -8.18
N TRP A 201 10.91 -5.35 -8.48
CA TRP A 201 11.97 -5.31 -9.50
C TRP A 201 13.36 -5.66 -8.95
N ARG A 202 13.50 -5.86 -7.63
CA ARG A 202 14.75 -6.33 -7.02
C ARG A 202 15.08 -7.70 -7.61
N LEU A 203 16.31 -7.88 -8.06
CA LEU A 203 16.78 -9.16 -8.56
C LEU A 203 17.17 -10.05 -7.38
N VAL A 204 16.61 -11.26 -7.36
CA VAL A 204 16.92 -12.30 -6.39
C VAL A 204 17.28 -13.59 -7.12
N TRP A 205 18.13 -14.40 -6.51
CA TRP A 205 18.46 -15.71 -7.05
C TRP A 205 17.28 -16.67 -6.86
N HIS A 206 16.77 -17.24 -7.96
CA HIS A 206 15.77 -18.28 -7.87
C HIS A 206 16.46 -19.59 -7.45
N PRO A 207 16.13 -20.17 -6.27
CA PRO A 207 16.85 -21.32 -5.74
C PRO A 207 16.75 -22.54 -6.66
N VAL A 208 15.58 -22.75 -7.28
CA VAL A 208 15.37 -23.87 -8.20
C VAL A 208 15.80 -23.60 -9.64
N GLN A 209 15.41 -22.47 -10.24
CA GLN A 209 15.76 -22.18 -11.64
C GLN A 209 17.23 -21.81 -11.84
N GLY A 210 17.98 -21.55 -10.77
CA GLY A 210 19.41 -21.26 -10.85
C GLY A 210 19.72 -20.00 -11.67
N ARG A 211 18.87 -18.97 -11.57
CA ARG A 211 19.03 -17.70 -12.29
C ARG A 211 18.49 -16.52 -11.49
N LEU A 212 18.93 -15.31 -11.83
CA LEU A 212 18.33 -14.09 -11.32
C LEU A 212 16.92 -13.90 -11.87
N VAL A 213 15.98 -13.58 -11.00
CA VAL A 213 14.59 -13.23 -11.33
C VAL A 213 14.13 -12.01 -10.53
N PRO A 214 13.14 -11.24 -11.02
CA PRO A 214 12.50 -10.21 -10.21
C PRO A 214 11.83 -10.84 -8.98
N LEU A 215 11.97 -10.21 -7.81
CA LEU A 215 11.39 -10.65 -6.55
C LEU A 215 9.89 -10.90 -6.65
N GLU A 216 9.16 -10.08 -7.40
CA GLU A 216 7.72 -10.28 -7.62
C GLU A 216 7.39 -11.65 -8.23
N SER A 217 8.29 -12.24 -9.01
CA SER A 217 8.10 -13.55 -9.63
C SER A 217 8.14 -14.70 -8.62
N LEU A 218 8.48 -14.41 -7.37
CA LEU A 218 8.58 -15.36 -6.27
C LEU A 218 7.60 -15.08 -5.15
N VAL A 219 7.50 -13.83 -4.67
CA VAL A 219 6.73 -13.51 -3.45
C VAL A 219 5.39 -12.81 -3.70
N SER A 220 4.96 -12.63 -4.96
CA SER A 220 3.60 -12.18 -5.29
C SER A 220 2.61 -13.35 -5.39
N GLY A 221 1.34 -13.06 -5.67
CA GLY A 221 0.36 -14.08 -6.07
C GLY A 221 0.72 -14.78 -7.38
N THR A 222 1.34 -14.07 -8.35
CA THR A 222 1.93 -14.71 -9.54
C THR A 222 3.10 -15.61 -9.15
N GLY A 223 3.92 -15.18 -8.20
CA GLY A 223 5.03 -15.99 -7.69
C GLY A 223 4.56 -17.28 -7.03
N LEU A 224 3.53 -17.20 -6.18
CA LEU A 224 2.91 -18.38 -5.57
C LEU A 224 2.37 -19.35 -6.63
N ARG A 225 1.74 -18.85 -7.70
CA ARG A 225 1.32 -19.68 -8.85
C ARG A 225 2.52 -20.33 -9.55
N ASN A 226 3.61 -19.60 -9.76
CA ASN A 226 4.79 -20.12 -10.42
C ASN A 226 5.41 -21.28 -9.60
N LEU A 227 5.46 -21.12 -8.28
CA LEU A 227 5.90 -22.16 -7.35
C LEU A 227 4.95 -23.37 -7.37
N TYR A 228 3.62 -23.15 -7.41
CA TYR A 228 2.65 -24.24 -7.53
C TYR A 228 2.89 -25.09 -8.77
N ARG A 229 3.08 -24.44 -9.94
CA ARG A 229 3.43 -25.14 -11.18
C ARG A 229 4.76 -25.88 -11.06
N HIS A 230 5.75 -25.26 -10.43
CA HIS A 230 7.06 -25.86 -10.22
C HIS A 230 6.97 -27.16 -9.40
N HIS A 231 6.14 -27.18 -8.35
CA HIS A 231 5.87 -28.36 -7.54
C HIS A 231 4.89 -29.37 -8.19
N GLY A 232 4.61 -29.25 -9.49
CA GLY A 232 3.79 -30.20 -10.25
C GLY A 232 2.28 -29.93 -10.22
N GLY A 233 1.87 -28.77 -9.70
CA GLY A 233 0.47 -28.35 -9.66
C GLY A 233 -0.11 -28.04 -11.04
N THR A 234 -1.30 -28.58 -11.32
CA THR A 234 -1.96 -28.46 -12.65
C THR A 234 -3.40 -27.95 -12.59
N GLN A 235 -3.96 -27.71 -11.40
CA GLN A 235 -5.36 -27.30 -11.26
C GLN A 235 -5.63 -25.93 -11.94
N PRO A 236 -6.55 -25.85 -12.92
CA PRO A 236 -6.76 -24.63 -13.71
C PRO A 236 -7.07 -23.38 -12.88
N GLY A 237 -7.86 -23.52 -11.80
CA GLY A 237 -8.22 -22.39 -10.93
C GLY A 237 -7.00 -21.78 -10.21
N ALA A 238 -6.09 -22.62 -9.71
CA ALA A 238 -4.84 -22.18 -9.09
C ALA A 238 -3.84 -21.58 -10.07
N LEU A 239 -3.94 -21.96 -11.35
CA LEU A 239 -3.17 -21.33 -12.43
C LEU A 239 -3.75 -19.98 -12.87
N ALA A 240 -5.00 -19.66 -12.53
CA ALA A 240 -5.60 -18.36 -12.80
C ALA A 240 -5.29 -17.32 -11.71
N ALA A 241 -5.31 -17.71 -10.42
CA ALA A 241 -5.11 -16.81 -9.30
C ALA A 241 -4.28 -17.44 -8.17
N GLY A 242 -3.27 -16.73 -7.68
CA GLY A 242 -2.41 -17.20 -6.59
C GLY A 242 -3.17 -17.50 -5.29
N THR A 243 -4.28 -16.79 -5.02
CA THR A 243 -5.14 -17.06 -3.86
C THR A 243 -5.74 -18.46 -3.88
N ALA A 244 -6.05 -19.00 -5.06
CA ALA A 244 -6.58 -20.36 -5.20
C ALA A 244 -5.52 -21.44 -4.87
N VAL A 245 -4.22 -21.14 -4.96
CA VAL A 245 -3.17 -22.04 -4.47
C VAL A 245 -3.27 -22.20 -2.94
N VAL A 246 -3.54 -21.10 -2.22
CA VAL A 246 -3.69 -21.15 -0.76
C VAL A 246 -4.89 -22.02 -0.36
N GLU A 247 -6.01 -21.89 -1.07
CA GLU A 247 -7.20 -22.72 -0.85
C GLU A 247 -6.93 -24.22 -1.11
N LEU A 248 -6.17 -24.55 -2.15
CA LEU A 248 -5.77 -25.93 -2.41
C LEU A 248 -4.86 -26.49 -1.31
N ALA A 249 -3.90 -25.70 -0.83
CA ALA A 249 -3.03 -26.08 0.28
C ALA A 249 -3.86 -26.41 1.54
N GLN A 250 -4.87 -25.60 1.84
CA GLN A 250 -5.80 -25.85 2.96
C GLN A 250 -6.63 -27.12 2.78
N ARG A 251 -6.87 -27.56 1.54
CA ARG A 251 -7.56 -28.82 1.22
C ARG A 251 -6.62 -30.03 1.17
N GLY A 252 -5.34 -29.85 1.50
CA GLY A 252 -4.35 -30.93 1.55
C GLY A 252 -3.69 -31.26 0.21
N ASP A 253 -3.79 -30.40 -0.79
CA ASP A 253 -3.02 -30.57 -2.04
C ASP A 253 -1.52 -30.42 -1.76
N GLY A 254 -0.76 -31.48 -2.06
CA GLY A 254 0.67 -31.54 -1.74
C GLY A 254 1.51 -30.51 -2.49
N ALA A 255 1.23 -30.27 -3.77
CA ALA A 255 1.97 -29.30 -4.58
C ALA A 255 1.69 -27.86 -4.12
N ALA A 256 0.44 -27.57 -3.75
CA ALA A 256 0.03 -26.29 -3.20
C ALA A 256 0.63 -26.04 -1.81
N GLY A 257 0.67 -27.07 -0.96
CA GLY A 257 1.33 -27.02 0.35
C GLY A 257 2.84 -26.72 0.23
N ALA A 258 3.53 -27.43 -0.66
CA ALA A 258 4.96 -27.20 -0.93
C ALA A 258 5.22 -25.79 -1.48
N ALA A 259 4.41 -25.34 -2.43
CA ALA A 259 4.51 -24.00 -2.99
C ALA A 259 4.27 -22.90 -1.95
N LEU A 260 3.27 -23.06 -1.09
CA LEU A 260 2.98 -22.10 -0.02
C LEU A 260 4.12 -22.04 1.01
N ALA A 261 4.69 -23.19 1.38
CA ALA A 261 5.82 -23.25 2.30
C ALA A 261 7.05 -22.52 1.73
N GLU A 262 7.42 -22.80 0.48
CA GLU A 262 8.55 -22.13 -0.18
C GLU A 262 8.29 -20.63 -0.36
N TRP A 263 7.07 -20.24 -0.70
CA TRP A 263 6.67 -18.83 -0.80
C TRP A 263 6.84 -18.09 0.54
N VAL A 264 6.43 -18.72 1.66
CA VAL A 264 6.60 -18.16 3.00
C VAL A 264 8.08 -18.02 3.36
N ASP A 265 8.91 -19.00 3.02
CA ASP A 265 10.35 -18.96 3.29
C ASP A 265 11.03 -17.82 2.51
N LEU A 266 10.68 -17.65 1.23
CA LEU A 266 11.18 -16.56 0.39
C LEU A 266 10.73 -15.18 0.90
N LEU A 267 9.47 -15.05 1.33
CA LEU A 267 8.96 -13.82 1.94
C LEU A 267 9.67 -13.52 3.26
N ALA A 268 9.95 -14.53 4.09
CA ALA A 268 10.67 -14.36 5.35
C ALA A 268 12.10 -13.87 5.12
N VAL A 269 12.81 -14.42 4.14
CA VAL A 269 14.15 -13.96 3.73
C VAL A 269 14.10 -12.50 3.26
N GLN A 270 13.13 -12.15 2.43
CA GLN A 270 12.96 -10.78 1.96
C GLN A 270 12.73 -9.81 3.13
N LEU A 271 11.82 -10.15 4.05
CA LEU A 271 11.54 -9.33 5.22
C LEU A 271 12.76 -9.24 6.16
N HIS A 272 13.52 -10.32 6.36
CA HIS A 272 14.78 -10.28 7.09
C HIS A 272 15.77 -9.27 6.46
N ASN A 273 15.89 -9.26 5.13
CA ASN A 273 16.73 -8.29 4.45
C ASN A 273 16.24 -6.86 4.66
N ASP A 274 14.91 -6.64 4.61
CA ASP A 274 14.32 -5.32 4.85
C ASP A 274 14.50 -4.85 6.30
N HIS A 275 14.47 -5.76 7.28
CA HIS A 275 14.79 -5.46 8.68
C HIS A 275 16.17 -4.83 8.82
N TRP A 276 17.20 -5.48 8.28
CA TRP A 276 18.59 -5.03 8.42
C TRP A 276 18.94 -3.86 7.47
N SER A 277 18.22 -3.72 6.36
CA SER A 277 18.48 -2.64 5.41
C SER A 277 17.83 -1.33 5.82
N LEU A 278 16.67 -1.38 6.49
CA LEU A 278 15.84 -0.21 6.76
C LEU A 278 15.65 0.12 8.24
N ASP A 279 15.76 -0.88 9.13
CA ASP A 279 15.35 -0.75 10.54
C ASP A 279 13.95 -0.09 10.71
N PRO A 280 12.89 -0.69 10.13
CA PRO A 280 11.59 -0.04 10.05
C PRO A 280 10.85 -0.06 11.39
N ALA A 281 10.24 1.07 11.74
CA ALA A 281 9.34 1.19 12.89
C ALA A 281 8.01 0.42 12.71
N LEU A 282 7.65 0.08 11.47
CA LEU A 282 6.46 -0.70 11.13
C LEU A 282 6.63 -1.34 9.74
N VAL A 283 6.22 -2.60 9.61
CA VAL A 283 6.05 -3.25 8.30
C VAL A 283 4.59 -3.66 8.13
N LEU A 284 3.98 -3.23 7.03
CA LEU A 284 2.62 -3.59 6.65
C LEU A 284 2.65 -4.58 5.49
N LEU A 285 1.92 -5.68 5.62
CA LEU A 285 1.60 -6.56 4.49
C LEU A 285 0.16 -6.32 4.06
N GLY A 286 -0.02 -5.93 2.81
CA GLY A 286 -1.33 -5.74 2.18
C GLY A 286 -1.44 -6.49 0.86
N GLY A 287 -2.37 -6.05 0.00
CA GLY A 287 -2.67 -6.71 -1.27
C GLY A 287 -3.57 -7.94 -1.12
N GLY A 288 -4.01 -8.51 -2.25
CA GLY A 288 -5.03 -9.56 -2.26
C GLY A 288 -4.65 -10.85 -1.49
N VAL A 289 -3.36 -11.18 -1.39
CA VAL A 289 -2.90 -12.38 -0.67
C VAL A 289 -3.10 -12.25 0.85
N ILE A 290 -3.21 -11.03 1.40
CA ILE A 290 -3.49 -10.82 2.83
C ILE A 290 -4.85 -11.40 3.25
N GLY A 291 -5.80 -11.54 2.30
CA GLY A 291 -7.11 -12.12 2.56
C GLY A 291 -7.06 -13.57 3.05
N SER A 292 -5.97 -14.30 2.75
CA SER A 292 -5.76 -15.69 3.18
C SER A 292 -4.70 -15.83 4.27
N GLN A 293 -4.35 -14.74 4.97
CA GLN A 293 -3.28 -14.70 5.97
C GLN A 293 -3.38 -15.77 7.06
N ALA A 294 -4.59 -16.21 7.44
CA ALA A 294 -4.75 -17.27 8.43
C ALA A 294 -4.03 -18.58 8.05
N ALA A 295 -3.85 -18.83 6.74
CA ALA A 295 -3.18 -20.03 6.23
C ALA A 295 -1.64 -19.98 6.32
N TRP A 296 -1.04 -18.78 6.34
CA TRP A 296 0.41 -18.64 6.13
C TRP A 296 1.10 -17.69 7.12
N TRP A 297 0.37 -16.78 7.76
CA TRP A 297 0.93 -15.79 8.70
C TRP A 297 1.64 -16.43 9.91
N PRO A 298 1.08 -17.47 10.57
CA PRO A 298 1.77 -18.11 11.69
C PRO A 298 3.11 -18.73 11.27
N ALA A 299 3.14 -19.37 10.09
CA ALA A 299 4.36 -19.92 9.52
C ALA A 299 5.39 -18.81 9.25
N LEU A 300 4.97 -17.69 8.64
CA LEU A 300 5.84 -16.54 8.40
C LEU A 300 6.46 -15.99 9.69
N GLN A 301 5.65 -15.81 10.75
CA GLN A 301 6.16 -15.36 12.05
C GLN A 301 7.20 -16.31 12.63
N GLN A 302 6.97 -17.62 12.51
CA GLN A 302 7.93 -18.63 12.95
C GLN A 302 9.27 -18.54 12.18
N ARG A 303 9.23 -18.35 10.85
CA ARG A 303 10.46 -18.18 10.03
C ARG A 303 11.21 -16.92 10.43
N LEU A 304 10.52 -15.81 10.60
CA LEU A 304 11.13 -14.53 11.00
C LEU A 304 11.80 -14.62 12.37
N GLN A 305 11.16 -15.31 13.32
CA GLN A 305 11.75 -15.57 14.63
C GLN A 305 13.01 -16.42 14.53
N ALA A 306 13.00 -17.49 13.72
CA ALA A 306 14.16 -18.34 13.50
C ALA A 306 15.32 -17.59 12.82
N LEU A 307 15.02 -16.64 11.94
CA LEU A 307 15.99 -15.76 11.27
C LEU A 307 16.49 -14.61 12.17
N GLY A 308 16.01 -14.48 13.40
CA GLY A 308 16.41 -13.40 14.30
C GLY A 308 15.96 -12.00 13.84
N ALA A 309 14.85 -11.91 13.10
CA ALA A 309 14.30 -10.64 12.60
C ALA A 309 12.96 -10.30 13.30
N PRO A 310 12.98 -9.75 14.52
CA PRO A 310 11.77 -9.37 15.25
C PRO A 310 11.15 -8.09 14.67
N LEU A 311 10.58 -8.19 13.47
CA LEU A 311 9.96 -7.06 12.78
C LEU A 311 8.63 -6.67 13.42
N PRO A 312 8.33 -5.36 13.52
CA PRO A 312 7.00 -4.86 13.88
C PRO A 312 6.01 -5.05 12.72
N LEU A 313 5.71 -6.32 12.40
CA LEU A 313 4.88 -6.72 11.27
C LEU A 313 3.38 -6.64 11.61
N ARG A 314 2.58 -6.06 10.73
CA ARG A 314 1.11 -5.98 10.82
C ARG A 314 0.46 -6.21 9.47
N ALA A 315 -0.77 -6.71 9.47
CA ALA A 315 -1.59 -6.74 8.28
C ALA A 315 -2.17 -5.33 8.00
N ALA A 316 -2.25 -4.98 6.72
CA ALA A 316 -3.06 -3.88 6.23
C ALA A 316 -4.56 -4.20 6.46
N THR A 317 -5.38 -3.18 6.66
CA THR A 317 -6.75 -3.33 7.16
C THR A 317 -7.82 -2.79 6.21
N LEU A 318 -7.47 -1.87 5.32
CA LEU A 318 -8.42 -1.22 4.40
C LEU A 318 -8.72 -2.08 3.17
N GLY A 319 -7.96 -3.15 2.94
CA GLY A 319 -8.19 -4.08 1.84
C GLY A 319 -8.25 -3.38 0.49
N ASN A 320 -9.32 -3.63 -0.26
CA ASN A 320 -9.49 -3.07 -1.62
C ASN A 320 -9.82 -1.57 -1.63
N ASP A 321 -10.07 -0.94 -0.49
CA ASP A 321 -10.32 0.50 -0.38
C ASP A 321 -9.03 1.30 -0.14
N ALA A 322 -7.90 0.64 0.17
CA ALA A 322 -6.66 1.30 0.58
C ALA A 322 -6.17 2.34 -0.45
N GLY A 323 -6.14 1.98 -1.74
CA GLY A 323 -5.71 2.88 -2.82
C GLY A 323 -6.62 4.10 -2.97
N MET A 324 -7.94 3.89 -3.01
CA MET A 324 -8.93 4.97 -3.10
C MET A 324 -8.88 5.89 -1.86
N LEU A 325 -8.85 5.34 -0.65
CA LEU A 325 -8.77 6.13 0.58
C LEU A 325 -7.42 6.86 0.70
N GLY A 326 -6.34 6.27 0.20
CA GLY A 326 -5.05 6.91 0.01
C GLY A 326 -5.09 8.11 -0.93
N ALA A 327 -5.75 7.95 -2.07
CA ALA A 327 -5.97 9.02 -3.02
C ALA A 327 -6.78 10.17 -2.38
N ALA A 328 -7.80 9.86 -1.60
CA ALA A 328 -8.53 10.86 -0.81
C ALA A 328 -7.60 11.62 0.16
N ALA A 329 -6.76 10.91 0.92
CA ALA A 329 -5.78 11.54 1.81
C ALA A 329 -4.84 12.50 1.05
N LEU A 330 -4.40 12.10 -0.15
CA LEU A 330 -3.55 12.92 -1.02
C LEU A 330 -4.26 14.21 -1.45
N ALA A 331 -5.53 14.13 -1.86
CA ALA A 331 -6.33 15.29 -2.24
C ALA A 331 -6.51 16.28 -1.09
N TRP A 332 -6.82 15.77 0.11
CA TRP A 332 -7.01 16.59 1.29
C TRP A 332 -5.72 17.25 1.80
N GLN A 333 -4.58 16.58 1.68
CA GLN A 333 -3.28 17.17 2.00
C GLN A 333 -2.98 18.37 1.11
N ALA A 334 -3.33 18.31 -0.18
CA ALA A 334 -3.17 19.44 -1.09
C ALA A 334 -4.08 20.62 -0.73
N PHE A 335 -5.30 20.35 -0.24
CA PHE A 335 -6.21 21.38 0.24
C PHE A 335 -5.71 22.05 1.54
N GLY A 336 -5.27 21.26 2.53
CA GLY A 336 -4.81 21.78 3.82
C GLY A 336 -3.43 22.43 3.81
N GLY A 337 -2.53 22.00 2.91
CA GLY A 337 -1.16 22.53 2.79
C GLY A 337 -1.09 23.97 2.24
N GLY A 338 -2.09 24.39 1.46
CA GLY A 338 -2.17 25.76 0.94
C GLY A 338 -2.41 26.84 2.00
N ALA A 339 -2.81 26.46 3.23
CA ALA A 339 -3.05 27.41 4.32
C ALA A 339 -1.83 27.63 5.24
N SER A 340 -0.80 26.77 5.18
CA SER A 340 0.35 26.84 6.11
C SER A 340 1.62 27.45 5.52
N GLU A 341 1.71 27.65 4.19
CA GLU A 341 2.90 28.24 3.56
C GLU A 341 2.91 29.79 3.56
N GLY A 342 1.84 30.44 4.03
CA GLY A 342 1.74 31.90 4.14
C GLY A 342 2.22 32.52 5.45
N ALA A 343 2.81 31.75 6.38
CA ALA A 343 3.16 32.23 7.73
C ALA A 343 4.64 32.05 8.12
N ALA A 344 5.53 31.84 7.14
CA ALA A 344 6.97 31.89 7.35
C ALA A 344 7.61 32.80 6.30
N ALA A 345 7.45 34.11 6.51
CA ALA A 345 8.33 35.14 6.00
C ALA A 345 9.09 35.75 7.18
#